data_AF-A0A971U796-F1
#
_entry.id   AF-A0A971U796-F1
#
_cell.length_a   1.000
_cell.length_b   1.000
_cell.length_c   1.000
_cell.angle_alpha   90.00
_cell.angle_beta   90.00
_cell.angle_gamma   90.00
#
_symmetry.space_group_name_H-M   'P 1'
#
loop_
_entity.id
_entity.type
_entity.pdbx_description
1 polymer ?
#
loop_
_entity_poly.entity_id
_entity_poly.type
_entity_poly.pdbx_seq_one_letter_code
_entity_poly.pdbx_strand_id
1 'polypeptide(L)'
;MHRYMGIFLIAVFALIAAGVCPPASWADQAATASIEQTFQKARQEYLDKNMTSAAEQIQKGAAYMKDQASKASAKGKDALAASARELDQLAVDVKKGAVTSQKKMEDAFARAYLALANDAHIQSTESWAKKKRVEAAAALETANRNLEKSIAWTGGKIEKGTNEVVKKSDALALKLKQKGDLLADDVSRGLQEAGSEIEKFGKKISPR
;
A
#
# COMPACT_ATOMS: atom_id res chain seq x y z
N MET A 1 1.65 18.83 -72.64
CA MET A 1 3.00 18.63 -73.20
C MET A 1 3.89 18.13 -72.06
N HIS A 2 4.15 16.82 -71.95
CA HIS A 2 5.38 16.13 -72.42
C HIS A 2 6.61 16.53 -71.58
N ARG A 3 7.42 15.67 -70.93
CA ARG A 3 7.75 14.21 -70.95
C ARG A 3 8.51 13.90 -69.63
N TYR A 4 8.25 12.80 -68.92
CA TYR A 4 8.95 11.49 -68.96
C TYR A 4 10.49 11.48 -68.90
N MET A 5 10.96 10.65 -67.93
CA MET A 5 12.03 9.65 -68.03
C MET A 5 13.47 10.03 -67.64
N GLY A 6 13.97 9.30 -66.64
CA GLY A 6 15.39 9.08 -66.36
C GLY A 6 15.54 7.99 -65.29
N ILE A 7 15.55 6.72 -65.72
CA ILE A 7 15.72 5.54 -64.86
C ILE A 7 17.21 5.15 -64.82
N PHE A 8 17.59 4.47 -63.72
CA PHE A 8 18.71 3.55 -63.50
C PHE A 8 20.05 4.12 -63.02
N LEU A 9 20.41 3.77 -61.78
CA LEU A 9 21.53 2.85 -61.52
C LEU A 9 21.49 2.28 -60.09
N ILE A 10 21.69 0.96 -60.01
CA ILE A 10 21.71 0.11 -58.82
C ILE A 10 23.16 -0.06 -58.35
N ALA A 11 23.41 0.01 -57.04
CA ALA A 11 24.52 -0.61 -56.31
C ALA A 11 24.17 -0.58 -54.81
N VAL A 12 23.59 -1.63 -54.19
CA VAL A 12 24.20 -2.82 -53.57
C VAL A 12 25.26 -2.50 -52.49
N PHE A 13 25.12 -3.19 -51.34
CA PHE A 13 25.95 -3.28 -50.12
C PHE A 13 25.55 -2.31 -48.99
N ALA A 14 25.34 -2.73 -47.72
CA ALA A 14 25.54 -4.01 -47.07
C ALA A 14 24.56 -4.16 -45.89
N LEU A 15 24.13 -5.41 -45.67
CA LEU A 15 23.46 -5.89 -44.47
C LEU A 15 24.33 -5.62 -43.24
N ILE A 16 23.87 -4.79 -42.31
CA ILE A 16 24.31 -4.86 -40.92
C ILE A 16 23.18 -5.56 -40.16
N ALA A 17 23.33 -6.87 -39.99
CA ALA A 17 22.60 -7.64 -39.00
C ALA A 17 23.11 -7.23 -37.61
N ALA A 18 22.66 -6.08 -37.11
CA ALA A 18 22.70 -5.79 -35.69
C ALA A 18 21.49 -6.47 -35.07
N GLY A 19 21.74 -7.45 -34.21
CA GLY A 19 20.70 -8.15 -33.46
C GLY A 19 19.86 -7.16 -32.68
N VAL A 20 18.66 -6.88 -33.20
CA VAL A 20 17.60 -6.22 -32.46
C VAL A 20 17.05 -7.27 -31.50
N CYS A 21 17.70 -7.37 -30.34
CA CYS A 21 17.05 -7.93 -29.17
C CYS A 21 15.92 -6.97 -28.83
N PRO A 22 14.63 -7.33 -28.97
CA PRO A 22 13.57 -6.48 -28.45
C PRO A 22 13.84 -6.35 -26.94
N PRO A 23 13.92 -5.13 -26.37
CA PRO A 23 14.04 -5.00 -24.94
C PRO A 23 12.85 -5.71 -24.31
N ALA A 24 13.13 -6.57 -23.35
CA ALA A 24 12.12 -7.30 -22.59
C ALA A 24 11.28 -6.31 -21.77
N SER A 25 10.34 -5.62 -22.41
CA SER A 25 9.41 -4.69 -21.75
C SER A 25 8.11 -5.37 -21.29
N TRP A 26 8.05 -6.70 -21.34
CA TRP A 26 7.02 -7.52 -20.69
C TRP A 26 7.26 -7.76 -19.19
N ALA A 27 8.42 -7.36 -18.65
CA ALA A 27 8.72 -7.53 -17.21
C ALA A 27 8.17 -6.37 -16.34
N ASP A 28 7.89 -5.20 -16.92
CA ASP A 28 7.36 -4.03 -16.19
C ASP A 28 5.83 -3.96 -16.15
N GLN A 29 5.15 -4.96 -16.71
CA GLN A 29 3.69 -5.10 -16.66
C GLN A 29 3.23 -6.31 -15.86
N ALA A 30 4.02 -6.75 -14.88
CA ALA A 30 3.43 -7.30 -13.67
C ALA A 30 2.84 -6.12 -12.90
N ALA A 31 1.66 -5.65 -13.32
CA ALA A 31 0.88 -4.66 -12.59
C ALA A 31 0.95 -5.04 -11.12
N THR A 32 1.59 -4.21 -10.30
CA THR A 32 1.70 -4.44 -8.86
C THR A 32 0.29 -4.52 -8.34
N ALA A 33 -0.23 -5.74 -8.21
CA ALA A 33 -1.53 -5.97 -7.63
C ALA A 33 -1.52 -5.26 -6.28
N SER A 34 -2.55 -4.45 -6.02
CA SER A 34 -2.63 -3.75 -4.74
C SER A 34 -2.44 -4.77 -3.60
N ILE A 35 -1.86 -4.35 -2.48
CA ILE A 35 -1.70 -5.23 -1.32
C ILE A 35 -3.04 -5.91 -0.92
N GLU A 36 -4.17 -5.22 -1.17
CA GLU A 36 -5.51 -5.79 -1.00
C GLU A 36 -5.76 -7.01 -1.89
N GLN A 37 -5.54 -6.90 -3.19
CA GLN A 37 -5.72 -8.02 -4.12
C GLN A 37 -4.80 -9.19 -3.75
N THR A 38 -3.58 -8.86 -3.30
CA THR A 38 -2.62 -9.85 -2.82
C THR A 38 -3.15 -10.61 -1.60
N PHE A 39 -3.66 -9.90 -0.59
CA PHE A 39 -4.23 -10.53 0.62
C PHE A 39 -5.53 -11.28 0.35
N GLN A 40 -6.41 -10.76 -0.50
CA GLN A 40 -7.62 -11.47 -0.91
C GLN A 40 -7.29 -12.78 -1.63
N LYS A 41 -6.31 -12.75 -2.54
CA LYS A 41 -5.85 -13.96 -3.23
C LYS A 41 -5.17 -14.93 -2.27
N ALA A 42 -4.33 -14.45 -1.35
CA ALA A 42 -3.74 -15.29 -0.31
C ALA A 42 -4.80 -16.04 0.50
N ARG A 43 -5.86 -15.33 0.92
CA ARG A 43 -6.99 -15.93 1.63
C ARG A 43 -7.70 -16.99 0.79
N GLN A 44 -8.01 -16.68 -0.46
CA GLN A 44 -8.68 -17.61 -1.35
C GLN A 44 -7.87 -18.88 -1.55
N GLU A 45 -6.58 -18.75 -1.91
CA GLU A 45 -5.69 -19.89 -2.13
C GLU A 45 -5.52 -20.75 -0.86
N TYR A 46 -5.49 -20.13 0.32
CA TYR A 46 -5.47 -20.86 1.59
C TYR A 46 -6.75 -21.69 1.80
N LEU A 47 -7.92 -21.11 1.50
CA LEU A 47 -9.22 -21.80 1.58
C LEU A 47 -9.32 -22.95 0.58
N ASP A 48 -8.75 -22.77 -0.61
CA ASP A 48 -8.65 -23.78 -1.67
C ASP A 48 -7.56 -24.83 -1.39
N LYS A 49 -6.94 -24.79 -0.20
CA LYS A 49 -5.85 -25.65 0.27
C LYS A 49 -4.57 -25.56 -0.57
N ASN A 50 -4.43 -24.53 -1.38
CA ASN A 50 -3.25 -24.24 -2.18
C ASN A 50 -2.22 -23.44 -1.36
N MET A 51 -1.62 -24.11 -0.38
CA MET A 51 -0.72 -23.48 0.61
C MET A 51 0.51 -22.82 -0.02
N THR A 52 1.05 -23.41 -1.08
CA THR A 52 2.19 -22.83 -1.80
C THR A 52 1.81 -21.49 -2.44
N SER A 53 0.69 -21.44 -3.15
CA SER A 53 0.24 -20.20 -3.82
C SER A 53 -0.20 -19.14 -2.80
N ALA A 54 -0.84 -19.55 -1.70
CA ALA A 54 -1.17 -18.65 -0.61
C ALA A 54 0.09 -17.99 -0.01
N ALA A 55 1.12 -18.80 0.29
CA ALA A 55 2.39 -18.31 0.80
C ALA A 55 3.08 -17.34 -0.17
N GLU A 56 3.07 -17.61 -1.49
CA GLU A 56 3.62 -16.71 -2.50
C GLU A 56 2.90 -15.35 -2.53
N GLN A 57 1.57 -15.32 -2.39
CA GLN A 57 0.86 -14.05 -2.27
C GLN A 57 1.25 -13.31 -0.98
N ILE A 58 1.34 -14.01 0.16
CA ILE A 58 1.76 -13.38 1.42
C ILE A 58 3.16 -12.78 1.30
N GLN A 59 4.10 -13.46 0.62
CA GLN A 59 5.44 -12.93 0.34
C GLN A 59 5.43 -11.65 -0.51
N LYS A 60 4.51 -11.54 -1.49
CA LYS A 60 4.32 -10.29 -2.23
C LYS A 60 3.85 -9.16 -1.32
N GLY A 61 2.96 -9.46 -0.38
CA GLY A 61 2.56 -8.52 0.67
C GLY A 61 3.74 -8.08 1.54
N ALA A 62 4.59 -9.02 1.97
CA ALA A 62 5.80 -8.70 2.72
C ALA A 62 6.78 -7.82 1.92
N ALA A 63 6.97 -8.11 0.62
CA ALA A 63 7.79 -7.31 -0.26
C ALA A 63 7.25 -5.88 -0.42
N TYR A 64 5.93 -5.73 -0.56
CA TYR A 64 5.28 -4.43 -0.56
C TYR A 64 5.57 -3.65 0.74
N MET A 65 5.44 -4.29 1.90
CA MET A 65 5.73 -3.64 3.19
C MET A 65 7.20 -3.22 3.32
N LYS A 66 8.16 -4.01 2.79
CA LYS A 66 9.59 -3.65 2.73
C LYS A 66 9.83 -2.43 1.84
N ASP A 67 9.18 -2.39 0.68
CA ASP A 67 9.24 -1.25 -0.23
C ASP A 67 8.72 0.02 0.45
N GLN A 68 7.56 -0.05 1.12
CA GLN A 68 7.03 1.09 1.88
C GLN A 68 7.98 1.50 3.01
N ALA A 69 8.55 0.55 3.76
CA ALA A 69 9.52 0.84 4.82
C ALA A 69 10.79 1.54 4.29
N SER A 70 11.20 1.28 3.04
CA SER A 70 12.37 1.93 2.43
C SER A 70 12.12 3.41 2.08
N LYS A 71 10.85 3.78 1.86
CA LYS A 71 10.40 5.12 1.49
C LYS A 71 9.94 5.95 2.70
N ALA A 72 9.57 5.28 3.78
CA ALA A 72 9.08 5.90 5.01
C ALA A 72 10.16 6.71 5.73
N SER A 73 9.72 7.68 6.55
CA SER A 73 10.60 8.35 7.50
C SER A 73 11.04 7.37 8.59
N ALA A 74 12.08 7.73 9.36
CA ALA A 74 12.57 6.88 10.45
C ALA A 74 11.46 6.47 11.44
N LYS A 75 10.45 7.34 11.65
CA LYS A 75 9.33 7.07 12.57
C LYS A 75 8.36 5.99 12.04
N GLY A 76 8.10 5.97 10.73
CA GLY A 76 7.16 5.00 10.12
C GLY A 76 7.83 3.69 9.71
N LYS A 77 9.13 3.72 9.46
CA LYS A 77 9.92 2.59 8.96
C LYS A 77 9.84 1.35 9.83
N ASP A 78 9.94 1.48 11.15
CA ASP A 78 10.01 0.33 12.05
C ASP A 78 8.72 -0.49 12.08
N ALA A 79 7.56 0.16 12.07
CA ALA A 79 6.26 -0.52 12.06
C ALA A 79 6.05 -1.30 10.74
N LEU A 80 6.42 -0.67 9.61
CA LEU A 80 6.35 -1.30 8.30
C LEU A 80 7.31 -2.49 8.17
N ALA A 81 8.55 -2.32 8.66
CA ALA A 81 9.55 -3.39 8.66
C ALA A 81 9.18 -4.56 9.58
N ALA A 82 8.59 -4.27 10.75
CA ALA A 82 8.06 -5.31 11.64
C ALA A 82 6.93 -6.10 10.97
N SER A 83 5.98 -5.41 10.33
CA SER A 83 4.90 -6.07 9.59
C SER A 83 5.42 -6.89 8.41
N ALA A 84 6.43 -6.42 7.69
CA ALA A 84 7.06 -7.19 6.63
C ALA A 84 7.64 -8.53 7.15
N ARG A 85 8.33 -8.51 8.29
CA ARG A 85 8.89 -9.72 8.92
C ARG A 85 7.78 -10.67 9.39
N GLU A 86 6.71 -10.13 9.94
CA GLU A 86 5.54 -10.92 10.32
C GLU A 86 4.93 -11.64 9.12
N LEU A 87 4.74 -10.94 7.99
CA LEU A 87 4.21 -11.53 6.76
C LEU A 87 5.17 -12.56 6.16
N ASP A 88 6.48 -12.32 6.18
CA ASP A 88 7.47 -13.33 5.75
C ASP A 88 7.35 -14.61 6.57
N GLN A 89 7.28 -14.49 7.90
CA GLN A 89 7.13 -15.65 8.79
C GLN A 89 5.79 -16.36 8.54
N LEU A 90 4.70 -15.61 8.38
CA LEU A 90 3.40 -16.16 8.07
C LEU A 90 3.43 -16.95 6.76
N ALA A 91 4.11 -16.46 5.72
CA ALA A 91 4.23 -17.19 4.46
C ALA A 91 4.96 -18.53 4.65
N VAL A 92 6.03 -18.56 5.45
CA VAL A 92 6.74 -19.81 5.78
C VAL A 92 5.81 -20.78 6.51
N ASP A 93 5.05 -20.30 7.49
CA ASP A 93 4.13 -21.12 8.28
C ASP A 93 2.99 -21.66 7.41
N VAL A 94 2.40 -20.83 6.54
CA VAL A 94 1.35 -21.22 5.60
C VAL A 94 1.87 -22.31 4.65
N LYS A 95 3.05 -22.11 4.05
CA LYS A 95 3.65 -23.09 3.13
C LYS A 95 3.87 -24.45 3.78
N LYS A 96 4.20 -24.47 5.07
CA LYS A 96 4.38 -25.70 5.86
C LYS A 96 3.07 -26.31 6.39
N GLY A 97 1.93 -25.66 6.17
CA GLY A 97 0.64 -26.06 6.76
C GLY A 97 0.58 -25.87 8.28
N ALA A 98 1.47 -25.05 8.85
CA ALA A 98 1.54 -24.78 10.29
C ALA A 98 0.53 -23.72 10.76
N VAL A 99 -0.06 -22.97 9.84
CA VAL A 99 -1.18 -22.07 10.15
C VAL A 99 -2.46 -22.90 10.25
N THR A 100 -3.02 -22.96 11.46
CA THR A 100 -4.20 -23.80 11.76
C THR A 100 -5.53 -23.06 11.63
N SER A 101 -5.51 -21.74 11.41
CA SER A 101 -6.74 -20.95 11.22
C SER A 101 -6.55 -19.82 10.23
N GLN A 102 -7.56 -19.61 9.39
CA GLN A 102 -7.68 -18.44 8.52
C GLN A 102 -7.54 -17.14 9.32
N LYS A 103 -8.12 -17.10 10.53
CA LYS A 103 -8.07 -15.92 11.41
C LYS A 103 -6.64 -15.47 11.69
N LYS A 104 -5.68 -16.38 11.93
CA LYS A 104 -4.28 -16.01 12.19
C LYS A 104 -3.67 -15.23 11.01
N MET A 105 -4.02 -15.63 9.79
CA MET A 105 -3.60 -14.94 8.57
C MET A 105 -4.30 -13.59 8.40
N GLU A 106 -5.61 -13.54 8.60
CA GLU A 106 -6.38 -12.29 8.50
C GLU A 106 -5.96 -11.25 9.56
N ASP A 107 -5.62 -11.68 10.78
CA ASP A 107 -5.09 -10.82 11.83
C ASP A 107 -3.73 -10.20 11.44
N ALA A 108 -2.88 -10.95 10.74
CA ALA A 108 -1.61 -10.42 10.22
C ALA A 108 -1.83 -9.41 9.10
N PHE A 109 -2.82 -9.64 8.22
CA PHE A 109 -3.22 -8.67 7.19
C PHE A 109 -3.79 -7.39 7.81
N ALA A 110 -4.58 -7.52 8.87
CA ALA A 110 -5.06 -6.38 9.65
C ALA A 110 -3.89 -5.57 10.20
N ARG A 111 -2.89 -6.21 10.82
CA ARG A 111 -1.69 -5.53 11.33
C ARG A 111 -0.84 -4.87 10.24
N ALA A 112 -0.78 -5.45 9.04
CA ALA A 112 -0.11 -4.81 7.91
C ALA A 112 -0.80 -3.50 7.50
N TYR A 113 -2.13 -3.49 7.41
CA TYR A 113 -2.89 -2.28 7.15
C TYR A 113 -2.77 -1.25 8.28
N LEU A 114 -2.70 -1.69 9.53
CA LEU A 114 -2.44 -0.79 10.66
C LEU A 114 -1.07 -0.11 10.55
N ALA A 115 -0.03 -0.84 10.14
CA ALA A 115 1.30 -0.27 9.91
C ALA A 115 1.26 0.79 8.79
N LEU A 116 0.52 0.54 7.70
CA LEU A 116 0.30 1.53 6.64
C LEU A 116 -0.52 2.74 7.11
N ALA A 117 -1.50 2.53 8.00
CA ALA A 117 -2.27 3.62 8.60
C ALA A 117 -1.39 4.53 9.47
N ASN A 118 -0.52 3.94 10.29
CA ASN A 118 0.44 4.67 11.12
C ASN A 118 1.44 5.47 10.28
N ASP A 119 2.04 4.87 9.25
CA ASP A 119 2.99 5.59 8.39
C ASP A 119 2.32 6.76 7.67
N ALA A 120 1.12 6.56 7.10
CA ALA A 120 0.36 7.63 6.46
C ALA A 120 -0.03 8.75 7.44
N HIS A 121 -0.35 8.42 8.69
CA HIS A 121 -0.60 9.42 9.74
C HIS A 121 0.67 10.24 10.04
N ILE A 122 1.81 9.58 10.18
CA ILE A 122 3.12 10.25 10.35
C ILE A 122 3.37 11.20 9.18
N GLN A 123 3.21 10.74 7.94
CA GLN A 123 3.37 11.59 6.75
C GLN A 123 2.42 12.80 6.75
N SER A 124 1.19 12.62 7.23
CA SER A 124 0.23 13.70 7.38
C SER A 124 0.72 14.77 8.37
N THR A 125 1.16 14.34 9.55
CA THR A 125 1.70 15.26 10.57
C THR A 125 2.97 16.00 10.10
N GLU A 126 3.88 15.30 9.41
CA GLU A 126 5.11 15.89 8.88
C GLU A 126 4.81 16.89 7.75
N SER A 127 3.87 16.58 6.87
CA SER A 127 3.45 17.47 5.79
C SER A 127 2.77 18.73 6.32
N TRP A 128 1.94 18.57 7.35
CA TRP A 128 1.32 19.70 8.05
C TRP A 128 2.38 20.62 8.67
N ALA A 129 3.37 20.07 9.37
CA ALA A 129 4.48 20.83 9.94
C ALA A 129 5.29 21.60 8.88
N LYS A 130 5.38 21.04 7.65
CA LYS A 130 6.01 21.67 6.48
C LYS A 130 5.07 22.64 5.73
N LYS A 131 3.89 22.95 6.27
CA LYS A 131 2.84 23.80 5.67
C LYS A 131 2.31 23.28 4.34
N LYS A 132 2.48 21.99 4.06
CA LYS A 132 2.01 21.34 2.84
C LYS A 132 0.62 20.75 3.03
N ARG A 133 -0.39 21.63 3.04
CA ARG A 133 -1.77 21.28 3.40
C ARG A 133 -2.38 20.15 2.57
N VAL A 134 -2.17 20.18 1.24
CA VAL A 134 -2.73 19.17 0.33
C VAL A 134 -2.08 17.80 0.54
N GLU A 135 -0.76 17.76 0.74
CA GLU A 135 -0.04 16.52 1.06
C GLU A 135 -0.49 15.96 2.42
N ALA A 136 -0.65 16.81 3.43
CA ALA A 136 -1.17 16.42 4.74
C ALA A 136 -2.56 15.79 4.63
N ALA A 137 -3.47 16.43 3.87
CA ALA A 137 -4.81 15.91 3.65
C ALA A 137 -4.81 14.54 2.95
N ALA A 138 -4.03 14.39 1.88
CA ALA A 138 -3.95 13.13 1.12
C ALA A 138 -3.39 11.98 1.97
N ALA A 139 -2.39 12.27 2.81
CA ALA A 139 -1.84 11.32 3.76
C ALA A 139 -2.85 10.94 4.86
N LEU A 140 -3.60 11.92 5.39
CA LEU A 140 -4.65 11.67 6.39
C LEU A 140 -5.77 10.75 5.86
N GLU A 141 -6.26 11.01 4.64
CA GLU A 141 -7.24 10.13 3.99
C GLU A 141 -6.70 8.72 3.78
N THR A 142 -5.41 8.59 3.48
CA THR A 142 -4.76 7.29 3.33
C THR A 142 -4.67 6.57 4.66
N ALA A 143 -4.38 7.28 5.75
CA ALA A 143 -4.39 6.73 7.10
C ALA A 143 -5.77 6.17 7.47
N ASN A 144 -6.83 6.95 7.23
CA ASN A 144 -8.22 6.54 7.50
C ASN A 144 -8.61 5.30 6.70
N ARG A 145 -8.37 5.28 5.38
CA ARG A 145 -8.68 4.12 4.52
C ARG A 145 -7.94 2.86 4.96
N ASN A 146 -6.68 2.99 5.36
CA ASN A 146 -5.91 1.84 5.85
C ASN A 146 -6.40 1.36 7.22
N LEU A 147 -6.82 2.26 8.11
CA LEU A 147 -7.46 1.87 9.37
C LEU A 147 -8.77 1.10 9.14
N GLU A 148 -9.62 1.56 8.22
CA GLU A 148 -10.86 0.86 7.87
C GLU A 148 -10.60 -0.55 7.31
N LYS A 149 -9.62 -0.69 6.42
CA LYS A 149 -9.20 -2.00 5.91
C LYS A 149 -8.65 -2.89 7.02
N SER A 150 -7.84 -2.33 7.92
CA SER A 150 -7.32 -3.06 9.08
C SER A 150 -8.46 -3.63 9.93
N ILE A 151 -9.47 -2.82 10.21
CA ILE A 151 -10.69 -3.25 10.93
C ILE A 151 -11.43 -4.35 10.17
N ALA A 152 -11.64 -4.17 8.87
CA ALA A 152 -12.35 -5.15 8.04
C ALA A 152 -11.66 -6.52 8.04
N TRP A 153 -10.32 -6.56 8.00
CA TRP A 153 -9.55 -7.80 8.05
C TRP A 153 -9.63 -8.51 9.40
N THR A 154 -9.98 -7.83 10.49
CA THR A 154 -10.27 -8.52 11.78
C THR A 154 -11.63 -9.24 11.80
N GLY A 155 -12.43 -9.12 10.74
CA GLY A 155 -13.84 -9.55 10.71
C GLY A 155 -14.77 -8.65 11.55
N GLY A 156 -14.24 -7.55 12.11
CA GLY A 156 -14.96 -6.60 12.93
C GLY A 156 -15.71 -5.55 12.10
N LYS A 157 -16.77 -5.00 12.68
CA LYS A 157 -17.36 -3.75 12.21
C LYS A 157 -16.64 -2.58 12.87
N ILE A 158 -16.51 -1.47 12.15
CA ILE A 158 -16.02 -0.22 12.74
C ILE A 158 -16.92 0.19 13.90
N GLU A 159 -16.32 0.38 15.07
CA GLU A 159 -17.04 0.83 16.26
C GLU A 159 -17.54 2.26 16.06
N LYS A 160 -18.67 2.62 16.68
CA LYS A 160 -19.28 3.94 16.51
C LYS A 160 -18.30 5.08 16.80
N GLY A 161 -17.53 4.96 17.90
CA GLY A 161 -16.52 5.96 18.27
C GLY A 161 -15.39 6.09 17.23
N THR A 162 -14.86 4.96 16.75
CA THR A 162 -13.85 4.94 15.68
C THR A 162 -14.38 5.57 14.40
N ASN A 163 -15.61 5.25 14.01
CA ASN A 163 -16.26 5.80 12.82
C ASN A 163 -16.46 7.32 12.93
N GLU A 164 -16.80 7.83 14.12
CA GLU A 164 -16.90 9.27 14.35
C GLU A 164 -15.55 9.98 14.20
N VAL A 165 -14.46 9.39 14.71
CA VAL A 165 -13.11 9.93 14.53
C VAL A 165 -12.69 9.92 13.06
N VAL A 166 -12.92 8.81 12.34
CA VAL A 166 -12.63 8.71 10.90
C VAL A 166 -13.38 9.79 10.11
N LYS A 167 -14.68 9.96 10.35
CA LYS A 167 -15.48 11.02 9.69
C LYS A 167 -14.97 12.43 9.97
N LYS A 168 -14.59 12.72 11.22
CA LYS A 168 -13.99 14.01 11.60
C LYS A 168 -12.65 14.23 10.88
N SER A 169 -11.84 13.18 10.81
CA SER A 169 -10.55 13.17 10.13
C SER A 169 -10.71 13.40 8.62
N ASP A 170 -11.69 12.78 7.97
CA ASP A 170 -12.02 13.04 6.55
C ASP A 170 -12.51 14.48 6.33
N ALA A 171 -13.38 14.99 7.22
CA ALA A 171 -13.83 16.37 7.16
C ALA A 171 -12.66 17.36 7.33
N LEU A 172 -11.69 17.05 8.19
CA LEU A 172 -10.46 17.82 8.32
C LEU A 172 -9.62 17.76 7.04
N ALA A 173 -9.43 16.58 6.44
CA ALA A 173 -8.69 16.42 5.18
C ALA A 173 -9.33 17.25 4.05
N LEU A 174 -10.66 17.26 3.95
CA LEU A 174 -11.39 18.09 2.99
C LEU A 174 -11.12 19.59 3.21
N LYS A 175 -11.17 20.06 4.46
CA LYS A 175 -10.86 21.46 4.79
C LYS A 175 -9.40 21.82 4.50
N LEU A 176 -8.46 20.89 4.73
CA LEU A 176 -7.04 21.10 4.45
C LEU A 176 -6.80 21.32 2.95
N LYS A 177 -7.54 20.65 2.07
CA LYS A 177 -7.48 20.83 0.61
C LYS A 177 -8.07 22.16 0.14
N GLN A 178 -8.99 22.76 0.89
CA GLN A 178 -9.63 24.02 0.53
C GLN A 178 -8.72 25.22 0.82
N LYS A 179 -8.83 26.27 -0.02
CA LYS A 179 -8.22 27.57 0.23
C LYS A 179 -9.10 28.35 1.21
N GLY A 180 -8.83 28.18 2.49
CA GLY A 180 -9.52 28.88 3.57
C GLY A 180 -8.68 28.88 4.84
N ASP A 181 -8.96 29.82 5.73
CA ASP A 181 -8.28 29.92 7.02
C ASP A 181 -8.63 28.72 7.89
N LEU A 182 -7.59 28.03 8.35
CA LEU A 182 -7.68 26.95 9.32
C LEU A 182 -6.84 27.35 10.53
N LEU A 183 -7.44 27.26 11.71
CA LEU A 183 -6.70 27.43 12.95
C LEU A 183 -5.73 26.27 13.11
N ALA A 184 -4.45 26.58 13.34
CA ALA A 184 -3.41 25.57 13.43
C ALA A 184 -3.66 24.58 14.58
N ASP A 185 -4.28 25.05 15.67
CA ASP A 185 -4.63 24.24 16.83
C ASP A 185 -5.74 23.23 16.51
N ASP A 186 -6.70 23.60 15.67
CA ASP A 186 -7.79 22.70 15.28
C ASP A 186 -7.28 21.59 14.37
N VAL A 187 -6.35 21.92 13.45
CA VAL A 187 -5.70 20.91 12.61
C VAL A 187 -4.86 19.96 13.46
N SER A 188 -4.05 20.51 14.37
CA SER A 188 -3.17 19.71 15.23
C SER A 188 -3.97 18.76 16.13
N ARG A 189 -5.10 19.24 16.69
CA ARG A 189 -6.02 18.42 17.49
C ARG A 189 -6.66 17.31 16.68
N GLY A 190 -7.16 17.59 15.48
CA GLY A 190 -7.76 16.56 14.64
C GLY A 190 -6.76 15.51 14.16
N LEU A 191 -5.52 15.90 13.87
CA LEU A 191 -4.43 14.96 13.59
C LEU A 191 -4.11 14.10 14.81
N GLN A 192 -4.05 14.68 16.01
CA GLN A 192 -3.82 13.95 17.25
C GLN A 192 -4.94 12.93 17.51
N GLU A 193 -6.21 13.33 17.39
CA GLU A 193 -7.37 12.44 17.56
C GLU A 193 -7.30 11.24 16.61
N ALA A 194 -6.99 11.47 15.32
CA ALA A 194 -6.82 10.39 14.35
C ALA A 194 -5.68 9.43 14.74
N GLY A 195 -4.53 9.96 15.17
CA GLY A 195 -3.39 9.15 15.61
C GLY A 195 -3.70 8.33 16.86
N SER A 196 -4.38 8.91 17.84
CA SER A 196 -4.80 8.20 19.06
C SER A 196 -5.77 7.06 18.76
N GLU A 197 -6.68 7.22 17.80
CA GLU A 197 -7.59 6.13 17.42
C GLU A 197 -6.86 4.99 16.70
N ILE A 198 -5.89 5.31 15.83
CA ILE A 198 -5.01 4.29 15.20
C ILE A 198 -4.24 3.51 16.28
N GLU A 199 -3.62 4.21 17.25
CA GLU A 199 -2.87 3.58 18.33
C GLU A 199 -3.77 2.69 19.21
N LYS A 200 -4.96 3.20 19.58
CA LYS A 200 -5.97 2.46 20.35
C LYS A 200 -6.39 1.18 19.64
N PHE A 201 -6.69 1.24 18.34
CA PHE A 201 -7.02 0.06 17.57
C PHE A 201 -5.83 -0.90 17.47
N GLY A 202 -4.61 -0.37 17.34
CA GLY A 202 -3.39 -1.17 17.35
C GLY A 202 -3.23 -2.01 18.61
N LYS A 203 -3.41 -1.40 19.78
CA LYS A 203 -3.38 -2.12 21.07
C LYS A 203 -4.40 -3.27 21.14
N LYS A 204 -5.55 -3.13 20.46
CA LYS A 204 -6.60 -4.17 20.41
C LYS A 204 -6.20 -5.39 19.59
N ILE A 205 -5.40 -5.21 18.53
CA ILE A 205 -5.04 -6.28 17.58
C ILE A 205 -3.59 -6.77 17.70
N SER A 206 -2.85 -6.25 18.68
CA SER A 206 -1.50 -6.71 19.00
C SER A 206 -1.47 -8.23 19.19
N PRO A 207 -0.41 -8.92 18.70
CA PRO A 207 -0.22 -10.34 18.98
C PRO A 207 -0.25 -10.58 20.50
N ARG A 208 -1.00 -11.58 20.93
CA ARG A 208 -1.03 -12.03 22.33
C ARG A 208 0.10 -13.01 22.61
#